data_AF-A0A8C5WNQ6-F1
#
_entry.id   AF-A0A8C5WNQ6-F1
#
_cell.length_a   1.000
_cell.length_b   1.000
_cell.length_c   1.000
_cell.angle_alpha   90.00
_cell.angle_beta   90.00
_cell.angle_gamma   90.00
#
_symmetry.space_group_name_H-M   'P 1'
#
loop_
_entity.id
_entity.type
_entity.pdbx_description
1 polymer ?
#
loop_
_entity_poly.entity_id
_entity_poly.type
_entity_poly.pdbx_seq_one_letter_code
_entity_poly.pdbx_strand_id
1 'polypeptide(L)' 'GALAILFNLKFKPKYSFSSLMPIQMWRGNCNVPPRRRTDCGYPGISRQTCLNRKCCFDSRYKKAKWCFYPSFSCRR' A
#
# COMPACT_ATOMS: atom_id res chain seq x y z
N GLY A 1 -21.15 -15.27 42.39
CA GLY A 1 -19.76 -15.23 41.92
C GLY A 1 -19.54 -16.32 40.91
N ALA A 2 -19.79 -15.98 39.64
CA ALA A 2 -19.60 -16.73 38.40
C ALA A 2 -20.46 -15.89 37.43
N LEU A 3 -19.91 -14.98 36.64
CA LEU A 3 -19.40 -15.26 35.30
C LEU A 3 -18.69 -13.98 34.84
N ALA A 4 -17.46 -13.76 35.30
CA ALA A 4 -16.63 -12.61 34.92
C ALA A 4 -16.07 -12.71 33.48
N ILE A 5 -16.75 -13.41 32.57
CA ILE A 5 -16.29 -13.59 31.20
C ILE A 5 -17.50 -13.65 30.24
N LEU A 6 -18.18 -12.52 30.05
CA LEU A 6 -18.81 -12.24 28.76
C LEU A 6 -17.99 -11.15 28.08
N PHE A 7 -16.79 -11.60 27.68
CA PHE A 7 -16.27 -11.40 26.34
C PHE A 7 -16.45 -10.00 25.76
N ASN A 8 -15.42 -9.19 26.00
CA ASN A 8 -14.93 -8.13 25.12
C ASN A 8 -14.89 -8.57 23.64
N LEU A 9 -16.03 -8.50 22.95
CA LEU A 9 -16.18 -8.53 21.51
C LEU A 9 -16.80 -7.16 21.18
N LYS A 10 -16.16 -6.21 20.49
CA LYS A 10 -15.74 -6.38 19.10
C LYS A 10 -14.99 -5.15 18.58
N PHE A 11 -14.13 -4.50 19.36
CA PHE A 11 -13.16 -3.55 18.81
C PHE A 11 -11.81 -4.23 18.54
N LYS A 12 -11.83 -5.25 17.68
CA LYS A 12 -10.59 -5.70 17.03
C LYS A 12 -10.42 -4.86 15.77
N PRO A 13 -9.39 -4.00 15.65
CA PRO A 13 -9.10 -3.37 14.37
C PRO A 13 -8.85 -4.50 13.36
N LYS A 14 -9.53 -4.43 12.22
CA LYS A 14 -9.68 -5.51 11.23
C LYS A 14 -8.39 -5.78 10.43
N TYR A 15 -7.26 -5.98 11.08
CA TYR A 15 -6.07 -6.58 10.47
C TYR A 15 -5.85 -7.96 11.11
N SER A 16 -6.57 -8.96 10.59
CA SER A 16 -6.33 -10.38 10.83
C SER A 16 -5.80 -11.00 9.54
N PHE A 17 -4.63 -11.59 9.65
CA PHE A 17 -3.66 -11.93 8.61
C PHE A 17 -3.94 -13.28 7.91
N SER A 18 -5.19 -13.77 7.90
CA SER A 18 -5.50 -15.11 7.35
C SER A 18 -6.83 -15.13 6.62
N SER A 19 -6.77 -15.68 5.39
CA SER A 19 -7.88 -16.24 4.62
C SER A 19 -8.71 -15.28 3.75
N LEU A 20 -8.39 -15.29 2.44
CA LEU A 20 -9.18 -14.81 1.29
C LEU A 20 -9.17 -13.28 1.02
N MET A 21 -8.16 -12.83 0.28
CA MET A 21 -7.92 -11.43 -0.10
C MET A 21 -8.72 -11.03 -1.36
N PRO A 22 -9.75 -10.15 -1.29
CA PRO A 22 -10.03 -9.27 -2.40
C PRO A 22 -8.90 -8.23 -2.48
N ILE A 23 -8.42 -8.00 -3.69
CA ILE A 23 -7.14 -7.40 -4.06
C ILE A 23 -7.07 -5.87 -3.77
N GLN A 24 -7.74 -5.34 -2.73
CA GLN A 24 -8.02 -3.89 -2.62
C GLN A 24 -8.14 -3.33 -1.19
N MET A 25 -7.30 -3.73 -0.22
CA MET A 25 -7.28 -3.03 1.08
C MET A 25 -5.90 -2.55 1.54
N TRP A 26 -5.07 -2.16 0.57
CA TRP A 26 -4.09 -1.07 0.65
C TRP A 26 -4.19 -0.37 -0.71
N ARG A 27 -5.21 0.48 -0.93
CA ARG A 27 -5.31 1.26 -2.18
C ARG A 27 -4.28 2.39 -2.16
N GLY A 28 -3.04 1.99 -2.37
CA GLY A 28 -1.97 2.89 -2.71
C GLY A 28 -2.31 3.57 -4.04
N ASN A 29 -2.53 4.88 -4.02
CA ASN A 29 -2.74 5.64 -5.25
C ASN A 29 -1.40 6.00 -5.88
N CYS A 30 -1.27 5.80 -7.20
CA CYS A 30 -0.10 6.21 -7.97
C CYS A 30 -0.09 7.70 -8.31
N ASN A 31 -1.11 8.47 -7.88
CA ASN A 31 -1.14 9.92 -8.03
C ASN A 31 -0.24 10.63 -6.99
N VAL A 32 1.08 10.36 -7.09
CA VAL A 32 2.10 11.01 -6.27
C VAL A 32 2.84 12.04 -7.12
N PRO A 33 2.87 13.33 -6.72
CA PRO A 33 3.55 14.35 -7.48
C PRO A 33 5.04 14.03 -7.60
N PRO A 34 5.69 14.25 -8.75
CA PRO A 34 7.10 13.88 -9.00
C PRO A 34 8.09 14.27 -7.90
N ARG A 35 7.88 15.42 -7.26
CA ARG A 35 8.73 15.96 -6.19
C ARG A 35 8.56 15.25 -4.84
N ARG A 36 7.44 14.56 -4.59
CA ARG A 36 7.16 13.82 -3.36
C ARG A 36 7.23 12.30 -3.56
N ARG A 37 7.76 11.84 -4.70
CA ARG A 37 7.93 10.42 -4.96
C ARG A 37 9.09 9.87 -4.14
N THR A 38 8.79 8.89 -3.29
CA THR A 38 9.80 8.09 -2.60
C THR A 38 10.23 6.94 -3.50
N ASP A 39 11.53 6.77 -3.70
CA ASP A 39 12.09 5.72 -4.55
C ASP A 39 11.73 4.33 -4.02
N CYS A 40 11.23 3.46 -4.90
CA CYS A 40 10.92 2.05 -4.59
C CYS A 40 11.77 1.07 -5.43
N GLY A 41 12.67 1.59 -6.26
CA GLY A 41 13.48 0.78 -7.15
C GLY A 41 14.86 1.39 -7.34
N TYR A 42 15.31 1.38 -8.59
CA TYR A 42 16.59 1.91 -9.02
C TYR A 42 16.43 2.66 -10.36
N PRO A 43 17.35 3.56 -10.71
CA PRO A 43 17.34 4.23 -12.01
C PRO A 43 17.37 3.22 -13.16
N GLY A 44 16.51 3.40 -14.17
CA GLY A 44 16.43 2.47 -15.32
C GLY A 44 15.69 1.17 -15.06
N ILE A 45 15.04 0.99 -13.90
CA ILE A 45 14.19 -0.17 -13.62
C ILE A 45 13.10 -0.35 -14.69
N SER A 46 12.86 -1.59 -15.11
CA SER A 46 11.77 -1.91 -16.04
C SER A 46 10.41 -1.73 -15.38
N ARG A 47 9.40 -1.42 -16.18
CA ARG A 47 8.01 -1.27 -15.70
C ARG A 47 7.53 -2.53 -14.98
N GLN A 48 7.78 -3.71 -15.55
CA GLN A 48 7.37 -4.99 -14.95
C GLN A 48 8.05 -5.23 -13.60
N THR A 49 9.35 -5.00 -13.48
CA THR A 49 10.07 -5.19 -12.21
C THR A 49 9.55 -4.23 -11.14
N CYS A 50 9.26 -2.97 -11.49
CA CYS A 50 8.66 -2.02 -10.55
C CYS A 50 7.28 -2.45 -10.05
N LEU A 51 6.40 -2.88 -10.97
CA LEU A 51 5.04 -3.33 -10.62
C LEU A 51 5.06 -4.64 -9.81
N ASN A 52 6.00 -5.54 -10.09
CA ASN A 52 6.21 -6.77 -9.32
C ASN A 52 6.59 -6.48 -7.86
N ARG A 53 7.32 -5.39 -7.61
CA ARG A 53 7.64 -4.88 -6.26
C ARG A 53 6.45 -4.20 -5.56
N LYS A 54 5.25 -4.24 -6.16
CA LYS A 54 4.01 -3.61 -5.66
C LYS A 54 4.11 -2.08 -5.55
N CYS A 55 4.89 -1.49 -6.46
CA CYS A 55 5.09 -0.04 -6.54
C CYS A 55 4.53 0.55 -7.83
N CYS A 56 4.46 1.87 -7.88
CA CYS A 56 3.94 2.61 -9.01
C CYS A 56 5.04 2.94 -10.02
N PHE A 57 4.70 2.85 -11.30
CA PHE A 57 5.60 3.20 -12.40
C PHE A 57 5.06 4.38 -13.21
N ASP A 58 5.82 5.46 -13.35
CA ASP A 58 5.51 6.60 -14.22
C ASP A 58 6.77 7.24 -14.83
N SER A 59 6.97 7.00 -16.13
CA SER A 59 8.09 7.50 -16.93
C SER A 59 7.84 8.83 -17.63
N ARG A 60 6.69 9.49 -17.38
CA ARG A 60 6.34 10.78 -18.03
C ARG A 60 7.32 11.92 -17.69
N TYR A 61 8.01 11.84 -16.56
CA TYR A 61 8.89 12.90 -16.07
C TYR A 61 10.35 12.43 -16.07
N LYS A 62 11.17 13.00 -16.95
CA LYS A 62 12.60 12.62 -17.13
C LYS A 62 13.49 12.87 -15.91
N LYS A 63 13.11 13.81 -15.03
CA LYS A 63 13.85 14.17 -13.80
C LYS A 63 13.24 13.59 -12.52
N ALA A 64 12.28 12.67 -12.63
CA ALA A 64 11.57 12.11 -11.48
C ALA A 64 11.89 10.62 -11.29
N LYS A 65 11.63 10.12 -10.08
CA LYS A 65 11.66 8.67 -9.82
C LYS A 65 10.56 8.00 -10.64
N TRP A 66 10.97 7.09 -11.52
CA TRP A 66 10.04 6.35 -12.37
C TRP A 66 9.34 5.24 -11.57
N CYS A 67 10.06 4.58 -10.67
CA CYS A 67 9.48 3.62 -9.74
C CYS A 67 9.39 4.21 -8.34
N PHE A 68 8.19 4.31 -7.79
CA PHE A 68 7.96 4.99 -6.52
C PHE A 68 6.88 4.30 -5.68
N TYR A 69 6.94 4.52 -4.37
CA TYR A 69 5.91 4.01 -3.47
C TYR A 69 4.58 4.72 -3.72
N PRO A 70 3.46 3.98 -3.80
CA PRO A 70 2.15 4.59 -3.85
C PRO A 70 1.85 5.38 -2.56
N SER A 71 0.99 6.39 -2.67
CA SER A 71 0.46 7.08 -1.50
C SER A 71 -0.66 6.25 -0.88
N PHE A 72 -0.48 5.81 0.35
CA PHE A 72 -1.51 5.14 1.12
C PHE A 72 -2.35 6.18 1.85
N SER A 73 -3.43 6.61 1.21
CA SER A 73 -4.51 7.30 1.90
C SER A 73 -5.42 6.25 2.50
N CYS A 74 -5.51 6.21 3.82
CA CYS A 74 -6.64 5.54 4.47
C CYS A 74 -7.89 6.35 4.13
N ARG A 75 -8.70 5.90 3.17
CA ARG A 75 -10.05 6.43 3.00
C ARG A 75 -10.84 5.99 4.22
N ARG A 76 -11.20 6.95 5.08
CA ARG A 76 -12.16 6.76 6.18
C ARG A 76 -13.49 6.24 5.66
#